data_AF-A0A7V2TMX5-F1
#
_entry.id   AF-A0A7V2TMX5-F1
#
_cell.length_a   1.000
_cell.length_b   1.000
_cell.length_c   1.000
_cell.angle_alpha   90.00
_cell.angle_beta   90.00
_cell.angle_gamma   90.00
#
_symmetry.space_group_name_H-M   'P 1'
#
loop_
_entity.id
_entity.type
_entity.pdbx_description
1 polymer ?
#
loop_
_entity_poly.entity_id
_entity_poly.type
_entity_poly.pdbx_seq_one_letter_code
_entity_poly.pdbx_strand_id
1 'polypeptide(L)'
;SPEQWAIMKKHPEWGAEILESEGVKDPVVIDVTLHHHEKLDGSGYPHGLKGDEISLCSRILTVADIFDALTTRRCYKNAVSTFESLQLMRREMASHIDMNVYATLVRLMAKI
;
A
#
# COMPACT_ATOMS: atom_id res chain seq x y z
N SER A 1 19.56 -7.48 3.95
CA SER A 1 19.66 -8.49 5.02
C SER A 1 18.39 -8.46 5.88
N PRO A 2 18.11 -9.46 6.73
CA PRO A 2 16.98 -9.41 7.68
C PRO A 2 16.99 -8.16 8.56
N GLU A 3 18.19 -7.69 8.97
CA GLU A 3 18.37 -6.47 9.74
C GLU A 3 17.97 -5.20 8.95
N GLN A 4 18.46 -5.05 7.72
CA GLN A 4 18.05 -3.94 6.85
C GLN A 4 16.55 -3.95 6.56
N TRP A 5 15.94 -5.13 6.45
CA TRP A 5 14.50 -5.27 6.28
C TRP A 5 13.74 -4.81 7.54
N ALA A 6 14.21 -5.17 8.73
CA ALA A 6 13.62 -4.71 9.99
C ALA A 6 13.66 -3.18 10.12
N ILE A 7 14.76 -2.55 9.71
CA ILE A 7 14.92 -1.09 9.67
C ILE A 7 13.98 -0.46 8.64
N MET A 8 13.93 -0.98 7.41
CA MET A 8 13.07 -0.45 6.36
C MET A 8 11.59 -0.46 6.76
N LYS A 9 11.14 -1.49 7.48
CA LYS A 9 9.76 -1.59 7.98
C LYS A 9 9.37 -0.50 8.99
N LYS A 10 10.33 0.27 9.49
CA LYS A 10 10.09 1.41 10.40
C LYS A 10 9.67 2.69 9.69
N HIS A 11 9.81 2.79 8.37
CA HIS A 11 9.50 4.04 7.67
C HIS A 11 8.02 4.50 7.77
N PRO A 12 6.99 3.65 7.94
CA PRO A 12 5.63 4.15 8.15
C PRO A 12 5.50 4.87 9.49
N GLU A 13 6.10 4.29 10.55
CA GLU A 13 6.14 4.89 11.89
C GLU A 13 6.94 6.20 11.86
N TRP A 14 8.16 6.20 11.32
CA TRP A 14 8.98 7.40 11.21
C TRP A 14 8.35 8.47 10.31
N GLY A 15 7.69 8.08 9.23
CA GLY A 15 6.99 8.99 8.35
C GLY A 15 5.85 9.72 9.08
N ALA A 16 5.05 8.97 9.85
CA ALA A 16 4.00 9.56 10.68
C ALA A 16 4.59 10.52 11.74
N GLU A 17 5.64 10.10 12.46
CA GLU A 17 6.34 10.93 13.46
C GLU A 17 6.86 12.24 12.84
N ILE A 18 7.48 12.18 11.66
CA ILE A 18 7.97 13.37 10.95
C ILE A 18 6.81 14.29 10.58
N LEU A 19 5.73 13.77 9.99
CA LEU A 19 4.57 14.57 9.61
C LEU A 19 3.96 15.29 10.82
N GLU A 20 3.79 14.57 11.93
CA GLU A 20 3.29 15.17 13.17
C GLU A 20 4.23 16.25 13.71
N SER A 21 5.55 16.01 13.68
CA SER A 21 6.54 16.99 14.13
C SER A 21 6.60 18.26 13.28
N GLU A 22 6.29 18.14 11.98
CA GLU A 22 6.17 19.25 11.02
C GLU A 22 4.78 19.92 11.08
N GLY A 23 3.93 19.52 12.02
CA GLY A 23 2.64 20.15 12.30
C GLY A 23 1.48 19.66 11.44
N VAL A 24 1.63 18.54 10.72
CA VAL A 24 0.50 17.87 10.06
C VAL A 24 -0.40 17.27 11.13
N LYS A 25 -1.67 17.68 11.10
CA LYS A 25 -2.69 17.24 12.09
C LYS A 25 -3.87 16.52 11.46
N ASP A 26 -3.86 16.34 10.14
CA ASP A 26 -4.94 15.63 9.46
C ASP A 26 -4.85 14.13 9.81
N PRO A 27 -5.83 13.57 10.52
CA PRO A 27 -5.77 12.18 10.97
C PRO A 27 -5.78 11.18 9.81
N VAL A 28 -6.35 11.54 8.65
CA VAL A 28 -6.32 10.68 7.47
C VAL A 28 -4.92 10.61 6.92
N VAL A 29 -4.21 11.74 6.84
CA VAL A 29 -2.83 11.78 6.34
C VAL A 29 -1.92 10.94 7.23
N ILE A 30 -2.03 11.09 8.55
CA ILE A 30 -1.23 10.29 9.50
C ILE A 30 -1.57 8.80 9.39
N ASP A 31 -2.85 8.44 9.33
CA ASP A 31 -3.30 7.05 9.20
C ASP A 31 -2.76 6.38 7.94
N VAL A 32 -2.90 7.02 6.77
CA VAL A 32 -2.45 6.40 5.51
C VAL A 32 -0.93 6.28 5.44
N THR A 33 -0.18 7.25 6.00
CA THR A 33 1.28 7.13 6.12
C THR A 33 1.66 5.96 7.01
N LEU A 34 0.96 5.74 8.12
CA LEU A 34 1.28 4.70 9.08
C LEU A 34 0.87 3.30 8.61
N HIS A 35 -0.24 3.17 7.88
CA HIS A 35 -0.89 1.88 7.64
C HIS A 35 -0.96 1.43 6.17
N HIS A 36 -0.37 2.16 5.21
CA HIS A 36 -0.37 1.75 3.80
C HIS A 36 0.34 0.40 3.50
N HIS A 37 1.12 -0.12 4.45
CA HIS A 37 1.74 -1.45 4.37
C HIS A 37 1.04 -2.53 5.19
N GLU A 38 -0.09 -2.20 5.81
CA GLU A 38 -0.97 -3.20 6.39
C GLU A 38 -1.64 -4.04 5.29
N LYS A 39 -1.99 -5.28 5.64
CA LYS A 39 -2.61 -6.24 4.72
C LYS A 39 -3.85 -6.81 5.37
N LEU A 40 -4.89 -7.07 4.57
CA LEU A 40 -6.18 -7.53 5.10
C LEU A 40 -6.09 -8.83 5.92
N ASP A 41 -5.12 -9.70 5.64
CA ASP A 41 -4.89 -10.94 6.39
C ASP A 41 -4.08 -10.75 7.70
N GLY A 42 -3.57 -9.55 7.95
CA GLY A 42 -2.75 -9.19 9.11
C GLY A 42 -1.29 -9.62 9.03
N SER A 43 -0.82 -10.03 7.86
CA SER A 43 0.62 -10.26 7.62
C SER A 43 1.40 -8.97 7.31
N GLY A 44 0.73 -7.82 7.42
CA GLY A 44 1.27 -6.48 7.20
C GLY A 44 2.08 -5.94 8.39
N TYR A 45 2.42 -4.66 8.31
CA TYR A 45 3.16 -3.90 9.33
C TYR A 45 2.75 -2.43 9.27
N PRO A 46 2.94 -1.63 10.35
CA PRO A 46 3.68 -1.94 11.59
C PRO A 46 2.89 -2.70 12.67
N HIS A 47 1.56 -2.65 12.65
CA HIS A 47 0.69 -3.12 13.73
C HIS A 47 0.04 -4.48 13.46
N GLY A 48 0.02 -4.94 12.21
CA GLY A 48 -0.57 -6.23 11.84
C GLY A 48 -2.10 -6.20 11.88
N LEU A 49 -2.68 -5.06 11.51
CA LEU A 49 -4.13 -4.84 11.45
C LEU A 49 -4.79 -5.77 10.42
N LYS A 50 -6.04 -6.17 10.66
CA LYS A 50 -6.79 -7.12 9.82
C LYS A 50 -8.11 -6.54 9.35
N GLY A 51 -8.47 -6.87 8.11
CA GLY A 51 -9.79 -6.56 7.55
C GLY A 51 -10.20 -5.10 7.78
N ASP A 52 -11.28 -4.91 8.54
CA ASP A 52 -11.89 -3.61 8.82
C ASP A 52 -11.16 -2.78 9.88
N GLU A 53 -10.13 -3.31 10.53
CA GLU A 53 -9.21 -2.50 11.35
C GLU A 53 -8.40 -1.51 10.50
N ILE A 54 -8.25 -1.81 9.20
CA ILE A 54 -7.57 -0.93 8.24
C ILE A 54 -8.58 0.04 7.64
N SER A 55 -8.32 1.33 7.79
CA SER A 55 -9.19 2.38 7.25
C SER A 55 -9.37 2.24 5.73
N LEU A 56 -10.51 2.71 5.22
CA LEU A 56 -10.76 2.70 3.77
C LEU A 56 -9.68 3.51 3.01
N CYS A 57 -9.24 4.64 3.56
CA CYS A 57 -8.21 5.48 2.95
C CYS A 57 -6.88 4.73 2.85
N SER A 58 -6.49 4.00 3.89
CA SER A 58 -5.28 3.17 3.90
C SER A 58 -5.39 2.03 2.89
N ARG A 59 -6.54 1.34 2.84
CA ARG A 59 -6.81 0.30 1.81
C ARG A 59 -6.73 0.83 0.38
N ILE A 60 -7.23 2.05 0.15
CA ILE A 60 -7.10 2.74 -1.15
C ILE A 60 -5.62 3.01 -1.47
N LEU A 61 -4.88 3.58 -0.52
CA LEU A 61 -3.48 3.92 -0.73
C LEU A 61 -2.63 2.67 -0.98
N THR A 62 -2.83 1.58 -0.23
CA THR A 62 -2.11 0.31 -0.44
C THR A 62 -2.29 -0.22 -1.86
N VAL A 63 -3.53 -0.23 -2.37
CA VAL A 63 -3.80 -0.70 -3.74
C VAL A 63 -3.13 0.21 -4.78
N ALA A 64 -3.20 1.52 -4.59
CA ALA A 64 -2.57 2.49 -5.48
C ALA A 64 -1.05 2.39 -5.48
N ASP A 65 -0.41 2.30 -4.30
CA ASP A 65 1.03 2.19 -4.12
C ASP A 65 1.59 0.92 -4.75
N ILE A 66 0.93 -0.23 -4.52
CA ILE A 66 1.32 -1.50 -5.16
C ILE A 66 1.25 -1.37 -6.69
N PHE A 67 0.16 -0.80 -7.22
CA PHE A 67 0.00 -0.65 -8.67
C PHE A 67 1.06 0.27 -9.28
N ASP A 68 1.34 1.41 -8.66
CA ASP A 68 2.42 2.32 -9.09
C ASP A 68 3.79 1.62 -9.01
N ALA A 69 4.08 0.91 -7.92
CA ALA A 69 5.33 0.20 -7.75
C ALA A 69 5.57 -0.92 -8.79
N LEU A 70 4.50 -1.48 -9.36
CA LEU A 70 4.58 -2.47 -10.45
C LEU A 70 4.74 -1.80 -11.82
N THR A 71 4.05 -0.69 -12.05
CA THR A 71 3.96 -0.04 -13.37
C THR A 71 5.01 1.04 -13.62
N THR A 72 5.71 1.49 -12.57
CA THR A 72 6.76 2.50 -12.68
C THR A 72 8.15 1.87 -12.86
N ARG A 73 8.92 2.36 -13.85
CA ARG A 73 10.32 1.96 -14.06
C ARG A 73 11.19 2.49 -12.92
N ARG A 74 11.91 1.61 -12.25
CA ARG A 74 12.88 1.93 -11.19
C ARG A 74 14.29 1.51 -11.63
N CYS A 75 15.32 2.03 -10.97
CA CYS A 75 16.72 1.74 -11.32
C CYS A 75 17.07 0.23 -11.30
N TYR A 76 16.34 -0.55 -10.51
CA TYR A 76 16.52 -2.00 -10.34
C TYR A 76 15.42 -2.86 -10.98
N LYS A 77 14.38 -2.27 -11.57
CA LYS A 77 13.21 -3.01 -12.08
C LYS A 77 12.54 -2.28 -13.23
N ASN A 78 12.31 -3.00 -14.33
CA ASN A 78 11.51 -2.48 -15.44
C ASN A 78 10.03 -2.40 -15.05
N ALA A 79 9.33 -1.44 -15.64
CA ALA A 79 7.88 -1.35 -15.53
C ALA A 79 7.21 -2.62 -16.06
N VAL A 80 6.22 -3.13 -15.33
CA VAL A 80 5.31 -4.17 -15.76
C VAL A 80 4.12 -3.50 -16.44
N SER A 81 3.55 -4.10 -17.49
CA SER A 81 2.39 -3.51 -18.16
C SER A 81 1.20 -3.41 -17.21
N THR A 82 0.26 -2.50 -17.50
CA THR A 82 -0.98 -2.33 -16.70
C THR A 82 -1.73 -3.65 -16.57
N PHE A 83 -1.90 -4.38 -17.67
CA PHE A 83 -2.63 -5.64 -17.68
C PHE A 83 -1.95 -6.71 -16.80
N GLU A 84 -0.64 -6.91 -16.99
CA GLU A 84 0.12 -7.88 -16.20
C GLU A 84 0.17 -7.50 -14.71
N SER A 85 0.27 -6.21 -14.40
CA SER A 85 0.25 -5.69 -13.03
C SER A 85 -1.08 -6.00 -12.33
N LEU A 86 -2.21 -5.71 -12.99
CA LEU A 86 -3.53 -6.02 -12.47
C LEU A 86 -3.77 -7.53 -12.31
N GLN A 87 -3.24 -8.34 -13.23
CA GLN A 87 -3.32 -9.80 -13.14
C GLN A 87 -2.49 -10.35 -11.97
N LEU A 88 -1.26 -9.83 -11.78
CA LEU A 88 -0.38 -10.20 -10.68
C LEU A 88 -1.03 -9.86 -9.32
N MET A 89 -1.53 -8.64 -9.17
CA MET A 89 -2.22 -8.21 -7.94
C MET A 89 -3.39 -9.14 -7.61
N ARG A 90 -4.24 -9.47 -8.60
CA ARG A 90 -5.36 -10.38 -8.38
C ARG A 90 -4.94 -11.79 -8.01
N ARG A 91 -3.87 -12.32 -8.61
CA ARG A 91 -3.45 -13.71 -8.40
C ARG A 91 -2.71 -13.90 -7.07
N GLU A 92 -1.80 -12.97 -6.75
CA GLU A 92 -0.85 -13.14 -5.64
C GLU A 92 -1.25 -12.36 -4.38
N MET A 93 -2.17 -11.40 -4.48
CA MET A 93 -2.45 -10.45 -3.39
C MET A 93 -3.92 -10.36 -3.00
N ALA A 94 -4.80 -11.21 -3.55
CA ALA A 94 -6.23 -11.14 -3.27
C ALA A 94 -6.60 -11.28 -1.78
N SER A 95 -5.78 -11.95 -0.98
CA SER A 95 -5.93 -12.02 0.48
C SER A 95 -5.31 -10.84 1.22
N HIS A 96 -4.44 -10.07 0.58
CA HIS A 96 -3.70 -8.97 1.18
C HIS A 96 -4.35 -7.60 0.96
N ILE A 97 -5.08 -7.41 -0.16
CA ILE A 97 -5.61 -6.12 -0.58
C ILE A 97 -7.15 -6.13 -0.64
N ASP A 98 -7.76 -4.95 -0.54
CA ASP A 98 -9.20 -4.80 -0.69
C ASP A 98 -9.65 -5.00 -2.14
N MET A 99 -10.39 -6.09 -2.36
CA MET A 99 -10.85 -6.47 -3.70
C MET A 99 -11.94 -5.55 -4.27
N ASN A 100 -12.67 -4.79 -3.44
CA ASN A 100 -13.61 -3.78 -3.91
C ASN A 100 -12.86 -2.55 -4.43
N VAL A 101 -11.80 -2.15 -3.73
CA VAL A 101 -10.90 -1.07 -4.18
C VAL A 101 -10.17 -1.50 -5.46
N TYR A 102 -9.58 -2.69 -5.48
CA TYR A 102 -8.96 -3.25 -6.68
C TYR A 102 -9.93 -3.28 -7.87
N ALA A 103 -11.16 -3.77 -7.69
CA ALA A 103 -12.15 -3.80 -8.76
C ALA A 103 -12.50 -2.39 -9.28
N THR A 104 -12.49 -1.40 -8.39
CA THR A 104 -12.68 0.01 -8.77
C THR A 104 -11.51 0.52 -9.60
N LEU A 105 -10.26 0.24 -9.20
CA LEU A 105 -9.08 0.56 -10.00
C LEU A 105 -9.16 -0.05 -11.40
N VAL A 106 -9.48 -1.34 -11.51
CA VAL A 106 -9.64 -2.02 -12.82
C VAL A 106 -10.67 -1.32 -13.70
N ARG A 107 -11.83 -0.95 -13.14
CA ARG A 107 -12.87 -0.22 -13.88
C ARG A 107 -12.41 1.16 -14.34
N LEU A 108 -11.60 1.86 -13.56
CA LEU A 108 -11.05 3.16 -13.95
C LEU A 108 -10.02 3.01 -15.06
N MET A 109 -9.15 2.01 -15.00
CA MET A 109 -8.15 1.73 -16.04
C MET A 109 -8.77 1.29 -17.36
N ALA A 110 -9.94 0.65 -17.35
CA ALA A 110 -10.66 0.26 -18.56
C ALA A 110 -11.36 1.42 -19.29
N LYS A 111 -11.42 2.62 -18.68
CA LYS A 111 -12.03 3.82 -19.28
C LYS A 111 -11.01 4.75 -19.95
N ILE A 112 -9.73 4.44 -19.83
CA ILE A 112 -8.59 5.19 -20.38
C ILE A 112 -8.06 4.41 -21.57
#